data_AF-A0A1Q7PF37-F1
#
_entry.id   AF-A0A1Q7PF37-F1
#
_cell.length_a   1.000
_cell.length_b   1.000
_cell.length_c   1.000
_cell.angle_alpha   90.00
_cell.angle_beta   90.00
_cell.angle_gamma   90.00
#
_symmetry.space_group_name_H-M   'P 1'
#
loop_
_entity.id
_entity.type
_entity.pdbx_description
1 polymer ?
#
loop_
_entity_poly.entity_id
_entity_poly.type
_entity_poly.pdbx_seq_one_letter_code
_entity_poly.pdbx_strand_id
1 'polypeptide(L)'
;MIERLAASRCPVCGLVAAPPARWCPRHPVEMARASVAGAGEVISFTTLHSPPAGFRSPLHIALVELAGGARFICHGAETLGLRIGSRVAIEAVGDVYYFSHLGAMDRVRLFWSRAGHAGERMNAIARSLAKRAWKGRSRGES
;
A
#
# COMPACT_ATOMS: atom_id res chain seq x y z
N MET A 1 4.65 -16.57 1.16
CA MET A 1 3.23 -16.21 0.97
C MET A 1 3.08 -14.78 1.47
N ILE A 2 2.48 -13.86 0.70
CA ILE A 2 2.38 -12.45 1.12
C ILE A 2 1.26 -12.34 2.16
N GLU A 3 1.61 -11.96 3.38
CA GLU A 3 0.66 -11.77 4.48
C GLU A 3 -0.33 -10.63 4.18
N ARG A 4 -1.53 -10.68 4.76
CA ARG A 4 -2.46 -9.54 4.75
C ARG A 4 -2.36 -8.82 6.08
N LEU A 5 -2.05 -7.53 6.03
CA LEU A 5 -1.91 -6.68 7.20
C LEU A 5 -3.24 -5.99 7.50
N ALA A 6 -3.57 -5.90 8.79
CA ALA A 6 -4.73 -5.17 9.26
C ALA A 6 -4.56 -3.68 8.92
N ALA A 7 -5.64 -3.08 8.43
CA ALA A 7 -5.70 -1.66 8.10
C ALA A 7 -7.09 -1.11 8.43
N SER A 8 -7.24 0.18 8.20
CA SER A 8 -8.50 0.89 8.30
C SER A 8 -8.67 1.77 7.07
N ARG A 9 -9.91 1.95 6.58
CA ARG A 9 -10.22 2.80 5.43
C ARG A 9 -11.29 3.82 5.80
N CYS A 10 -11.04 5.08 5.49
CA CYS A 10 -12.04 6.13 5.65
C CYS A 10 -13.18 5.94 4.62
N PRO A 11 -14.45 5.87 5.04
CA PRO A 11 -15.58 5.70 4.12
C PRO A 11 -15.84 6.95 3.25
N VAL A 12 -15.35 8.12 3.66
CA VAL A 12 -15.57 9.39 2.95
C VAL A 12 -14.51 9.66 1.88
N CYS A 13 -13.23 9.66 2.27
CA CYS A 13 -12.13 10.03 1.37
C CYS A 13 -11.27 8.86 0.88
N GLY A 14 -11.57 7.64 1.32
CA GLY A 14 -10.86 6.44 0.89
C GLY A 14 -9.43 6.27 1.43
N LEU A 15 -8.94 7.19 2.28
CA LEU A 15 -7.64 7.09 2.92
C LEU A 15 -7.51 5.77 3.66
N VAL A 16 -6.38 5.07 3.46
CA VAL A 16 -6.05 3.83 4.14
C VAL A 16 -4.96 4.09 5.16
N ALA A 17 -5.22 3.76 6.43
CA ALA A 17 -4.24 3.84 7.50
C ALA A 17 -3.88 2.43 7.98
N ALA A 18 -2.58 2.20 8.11
CA ALA A 18 -2.01 0.98 8.67
C ALA A 18 -0.79 1.40 9.52
N PRO A 19 -0.72 1.05 10.82
CA PRO A 19 -1.67 0.24 11.60
C PRO A 19 -3.10 0.81 11.61
N PRO A 20 -4.14 -0.01 11.89
CA PRO A 20 -5.52 0.45 11.90
C PRO A 20 -5.72 1.64 12.85
N ALA A 21 -6.32 2.70 12.35
CA ALA A 21 -6.71 3.86 13.15
C ALA A 21 -8.23 3.84 13.34
N ARG A 22 -8.70 4.31 14.50
CA ARG A 22 -10.14 4.42 14.77
C ARG A 22 -10.78 5.60 14.03
N TRP A 23 -10.08 6.72 13.94
CA TRP A 23 -10.61 7.97 13.37
C TRP A 23 -9.81 8.43 12.16
N CYS A 24 -10.50 8.96 11.15
CA CYS A 24 -9.82 9.51 9.99
C CYS A 24 -9.10 10.83 10.36
N PRO A 25 -7.82 11.01 9.99
CA PRO A 25 -7.09 12.25 10.28
C PRO A 25 -7.58 13.46 9.46
N ARG A 26 -8.48 13.24 8.48
CA ARG A 26 -8.99 14.28 7.56
C ARG A 26 -10.48 14.57 7.75
N HIS A 27 -11.24 13.66 8.36
CA HIS A 27 -12.69 13.77 8.50
C HIS A 27 -13.11 13.24 9.87
N PRO A 28 -14.11 13.83 10.54
CA PRO A 28 -14.59 13.39 11.85
C PRO A 28 -15.50 12.15 11.73
N VAL A 29 -14.97 11.07 11.14
CA VAL A 29 -15.70 9.81 10.91
C VAL A 29 -14.86 8.62 11.36
N GLU A 30 -15.54 7.60 11.87
CA GLU A 30 -14.90 6.34 12.26
C GLU A 30 -14.44 5.59 11.01
N MET A 31 -13.26 4.98 11.08
CA MET A 31 -12.70 4.25 9.95
C MET A 31 -13.27 2.83 9.89
N ALA A 32 -13.58 2.37 8.68
CA ALA A 32 -14.01 1.00 8.45
C ALA A 32 -12.80 0.05 8.51
N ARG A 33 -13.00 -1.17 9.02
CA ARG A 33 -11.97 -2.22 9.00
C ARG A 33 -11.58 -2.56 7.56
N ALA A 34 -10.29 -2.72 7.32
CA ALA A 34 -9.75 -3.08 6.02
C ALA A 34 -8.55 -4.04 6.19
N SER A 35 -8.09 -4.62 5.08
CA SER A 35 -6.80 -5.31 5.03
C SER A 35 -6.09 -5.00 3.73
N VAL A 36 -4.76 -4.92 3.81
CA VAL A 36 -3.87 -4.64 2.68
C VAL A 36 -2.89 -5.78 2.49
N ALA A 37 -2.48 -6.06 1.25
CA ALA A 37 -1.41 -7.02 1.01
C ALA A 37 -0.09 -6.46 1.58
N GLY A 38 0.65 -7.27 2.32
CA GLY A 38 1.96 -6.98 2.90
C GLY A 38 3.09 -6.96 1.87
N ALA A 39 2.82 -6.44 0.67
CA ALA A 39 3.83 -6.22 -0.36
C ALA A 39 3.75 -4.79 -0.86
N GLY A 40 4.91 -4.17 -0.99
CA GLY A 40 5.00 -2.73 -1.23
C GLY A 40 6.29 -2.29 -1.89
N GLU A 41 6.55 -1.00 -1.75
CA GLU A 41 7.68 -0.29 -2.33
C GLU A 41 8.33 0.60 -1.28
N VAL A 42 9.65 0.58 -1.23
CA VAL A 42 10.41 1.51 -0.38
C VAL A 42 10.31 2.91 -0.96
N ILE A 43 9.69 3.83 -0.22
CA ILE A 43 9.58 5.25 -0.58
C ILE A 43 10.79 6.04 -0.07
N SER A 44 11.28 5.69 1.12
CA SER A 44 12.45 6.29 1.74
C SER A 44 13.04 5.30 2.74
N PHE A 45 14.32 5.39 3.03
CA PHE A 45 14.98 4.58 4.05
C PHE A 45 16.15 5.33 4.68
N THR A 46 16.53 4.90 5.87
CA THR A 46 17.66 5.44 6.61
C THR A 46 18.32 4.37 7.46
N THR A 47 19.56 4.64 7.84
CA THR A 47 20.33 3.82 8.78
C THR A 47 20.67 4.66 10.00
N LEU A 48 20.13 4.27 11.15
CA LEU A 48 20.38 4.91 12.42
C LEU A 48 21.59 4.24 13.08
N HIS A 49 22.75 4.90 12.99
CA HIS A 49 24.02 4.42 13.57
C HIS A 49 24.10 4.59 15.10
N SER A 50 23.26 5.45 15.68
CA SER A 50 23.16 5.64 17.12
C SER A 50 21.68 5.56 17.54
N PRO A 51 21.13 4.33 17.65
CA PRO A 51 19.74 4.16 18.04
C PRO A 51 19.57 4.29 19.57
N PRO A 52 18.34 4.52 20.05
CA PRO A 52 18.03 4.52 21.48
C PRO A 52 18.36 3.18 22.16
N ALA A 53 18.49 3.21 23.49
CA ALA A 53 18.70 2.01 24.29
C ALA A 53 17.60 0.96 24.00
N GLY A 54 18.02 -0.31 23.91
CA GLY A 54 17.13 -1.43 23.56
C GLY A 54 17.15 -1.83 22.07
N PHE A 55 17.71 -0.99 21.19
CA PHE A 55 17.91 -1.31 19.77
C PHE A 55 19.37 -1.63 19.46
N ARG A 56 19.60 -2.61 18.58
CA ARG A 56 20.94 -2.91 18.07
C ARG A 56 21.35 -1.88 17.01
N SER A 57 22.60 -1.45 17.05
CA SER A 57 23.20 -0.60 16.03
C SER A 57 23.95 -1.45 14.99
N PRO A 58 23.88 -1.11 13.69
CA PRO A 58 23.01 -0.09 13.10
C PRO A 58 21.55 -0.55 13.01
N LEU A 59 20.60 0.38 13.20
CA LEU A 59 19.17 0.12 12.98
C LEU A 59 18.74 0.64 11.62
N HIS A 60 18.25 -0.27 10.77
CA HIS A 60 17.76 0.07 9.44
C HIS A 60 16.25 0.30 9.46
N ILE A 61 15.81 1.42 8.91
CA ILE A 61 14.40 1.81 8.90
C ILE A 61 14.00 2.20 7.48
N ALA A 62 12.85 1.71 7.01
CA ALA A 62 12.28 2.07 5.72
C ALA A 62 10.82 2.50 5.85
N LEU A 63 10.44 3.53 5.11
CA LEU A 63 9.05 3.87 4.84
C LEU A 63 8.61 3.09 3.59
N VAL A 64 7.67 2.16 3.77
CA VAL A 64 7.17 1.29 2.71
C VAL A 64 5.72 1.65 2.37
N GLU A 65 5.45 1.92 1.10
CA GLU A 65 4.08 2.09 0.59
C GLU A 65 3.57 0.76 0.02
N LEU A 66 2.48 0.26 0.61
CA LEU A 66 1.83 -0.96 0.18
C LEU A 66 0.95 -0.72 -1.04
N ALA A 67 0.72 -1.76 -1.84
CA ALA A 67 -0.14 -1.67 -3.03
C ALA A 67 -1.57 -1.15 -2.74
N GLY A 68 -2.06 -1.31 -1.49
CA GLY A 68 -3.34 -0.79 -1.03
C GLY A 68 -3.36 0.69 -0.59
N GLY A 69 -2.25 1.41 -0.74
CA GLY A 69 -2.11 2.84 -0.42
C GLY A 69 -1.77 3.13 1.05
N ALA A 70 -1.68 2.10 1.89
CA ALA A 70 -1.19 2.24 3.26
C ALA A 70 0.34 2.40 3.29
N ARG A 71 0.87 3.06 4.32
CA ARG A 71 2.31 3.23 4.53
C ARG A 71 2.71 2.72 5.90
N PHE A 72 3.81 1.97 5.96
CA PHE A 72 4.39 1.47 7.20
C PHE A 72 5.81 1.99 7.38
N ILE A 73 6.19 2.22 8.63
CA ILE A 73 7.59 2.32 9.03
C ILE A 73 8.02 0.91 9.42
N CYS A 74 9.03 0.39 8.73
CA CYS A 74 9.49 -0.99 8.88
C CYS A 74 10.97 -1.04 9.26
N HIS A 75 11.35 -2.04 10.05
CA HIS A 75 12.72 -2.35 10.38
C HIS A 75 13.30 -3.31 9.33
N GLY A 76 14.58 -3.10 8.97
CA GLY A 76 15.32 -3.98 8.07
C GLY A 76 16.43 -4.72 8.81
N ALA A 77 16.70 -5.95 8.38
CA ALA A 77 17.90 -6.66 8.82
C ALA A 77 19.18 -6.04 8.21
N GLU A 78 19.09 -5.52 6.98
CA GLU A 78 20.20 -4.89 6.26
C GLU A 78 19.67 -3.89 5.22
N THR A 79 20.47 -2.87 4.88
CA THR A 79 20.20 -1.95 3.76
C THR A 79 21.06 -2.21 2.53
N LEU A 80 21.91 -3.24 2.54
CA LEU A 80 22.82 -3.50 1.43
C LEU A 80 22.03 -3.85 0.17
N GLY A 81 22.16 -3.01 -0.86
CA GLY A 81 21.41 -3.15 -2.11
C GLY A 81 19.97 -2.62 -2.06
N LEU A 82 19.52 -2.06 -0.92
CA LEU A 82 18.23 -1.39 -0.81
C LEU A 82 18.29 -0.03 -1.52
N ARG A 83 17.30 0.22 -2.37
CA ARG A 83 17.11 1.49 -3.08
C ARG A 83 15.68 1.98 -2.90
N ILE A 84 15.47 3.28 -3.02
CA ILE A 84 14.12 3.82 -3.22
C ILE A 84 13.54 3.15 -4.48
N GLY A 85 12.28 2.73 -4.42
CA GLY A 85 11.63 1.93 -5.44
C GLY A 85 11.79 0.42 -5.27
N SER A 86 12.58 -0.06 -4.30
CA SER A 86 12.75 -1.50 -4.07
C SER A 86 11.44 -2.15 -3.65
N ARG A 87 11.15 -3.32 -4.23
CA ARG A 87 10.01 -4.16 -3.87
C ARG A 87 10.35 -4.98 -2.64
N VAL A 88 9.50 -4.89 -1.63
CA VAL A 88 9.68 -5.59 -0.34
C VAL A 88 8.37 -6.23 0.11
N ALA A 89 8.49 -7.30 0.88
CA ALA A 89 7.40 -7.83 1.68
C ALA A 89 7.50 -7.28 3.10
N ILE A 90 6.37 -7.16 3.77
CA ILE A 90 6.27 -6.77 5.18
C ILE A 90 5.74 -7.96 5.97
N GLU A 91 6.37 -8.22 7.11
CA GLU A 91 5.94 -9.19 8.12
C GLU A 91 5.69 -8.46 9.43
N ALA A 92 4.58 -8.78 10.10
CA ALA A 92 4.25 -8.19 11.40
C ALA A 92 4.64 -9.14 12.53
N VAL A 93 5.43 -8.65 13.49
CA VAL A 93 5.82 -9.39 14.70
C VAL A 93 5.44 -8.54 15.91
N GLY A 94 4.29 -8.84 16.51
CA GLY A 94 3.67 -7.97 17.50
C GLY A 94 3.30 -6.62 16.89
N ASP A 95 3.79 -5.53 17.49
CA ASP A 95 3.57 -4.16 17.02
C ASP A 95 4.72 -3.63 16.13
N VAL A 96 5.67 -4.48 15.76
CA VAL A 96 6.83 -4.11 14.93
C VAL A 96 6.68 -4.73 13.54
N TYR A 97 6.96 -3.93 12.52
CA TYR A 97 6.90 -4.35 11.12
C TYR A 97 8.30 -4.51 10.57
N TYR A 98 8.59 -5.65 9.97
CA TYR A 98 9.87 -5.94 9.33
C TYR A 98 9.69 -5.96 7.82
N PHE A 99 10.70 -5.53 7.07
CA PHE A 99 10.71 -5.68 5.62
C PHE A 99 11.79 -6.66 5.16
N SER A 100 11.47 -7.44 4.13
CA SER A 100 12.40 -8.34 3.45
C SER A 100 12.40 -8.10 1.93
N HIS A 101 13.56 -8.28 1.30
CA HIS A 101 13.67 -8.16 -0.16
C HIS A 101 12.83 -9.24 -0.84
N LEU A 102 12.02 -8.85 -1.80
CA LEU A 102 11.31 -9.82 -2.64
C LEU A 102 12.26 -10.43 -3.68
N GLY A 103 12.29 -11.76 -3.73
CA GLY A 103 12.99 -12.52 -4.76
C GLY A 103 12.51 -12.16 -6.18
N ALA A 104 13.31 -12.51 -7.19
CA ALA A 104 13.00 -12.16 -8.59
C ALA A 104 11.64 -12.71 -9.07
N MET A 105 11.26 -13.91 -8.62
CA MET A 105 9.99 -14.55 -9.02
C MET A 105 8.76 -13.92 -8.36
N ASP A 106 8.86 -13.52 -7.09
CA ASP A 106 7.76 -12.83 -6.39
C ASP A 106 7.49 -11.44 -6.97
N ARG A 107 8.54 -10.78 -7.49
CA ARG A 107 8.40 -9.51 -8.24
C ARG A 107 7.55 -9.64 -9.50
N VAL A 108 7.65 -10.77 -10.23
CA VAL A 108 6.86 -11.02 -11.45
C VAL A 108 5.37 -11.21 -11.12
N ARG A 109 5.04 -12.00 -10.09
CA ARG A 109 3.66 -12.23 -9.65
C ARG A 109 2.94 -10.93 -9.24
N LEU A 110 3.64 -10.04 -8.55
CA LEU A 110 3.10 -8.73 -8.18
C LEU A 110 2.89 -7.80 -9.38
N PHE A 111 3.76 -7.85 -10.39
CA PHE A 111 3.61 -7.06 -11.61
C PHE A 111 2.27 -7.36 -12.31
N TRP A 112 1.87 -8.63 -12.32
CA TRP A 112 0.61 -9.06 -12.91
C TRP A 112 -0.61 -8.65 -12.08
N SER A 113 -0.50 -8.62 -10.74
CA SER A 113 -1.58 -8.09 -9.89
C SER A 113 -1.87 -6.60 -10.10
N ARG A 114 -0.83 -5.80 -10.43
CA ARG A 114 -1.00 -4.37 -10.74
C ARG A 114 -1.61 -4.15 -12.13
N ALA A 115 -1.29 -4.99 -13.12
CA ALA A 115 -1.93 -4.95 -14.43
C ALA A 115 -3.46 -5.16 -14.33
N GLY A 116 -3.90 -6.03 -13.40
CA GLY A 116 -5.32 -6.21 -13.09
C GLY A 116 -6.02 -4.93 -12.60
N HIS A 117 -5.40 -4.18 -11.68
CA HIS A 117 -5.97 -2.94 -11.13
C HIS A 117 -5.94 -1.75 -12.11
N ALA A 118 -4.96 -1.70 -13.02
CA ALA A 118 -4.97 -0.73 -14.13
C ALA A 118 -6.11 -1.04 -15.12
N GLY A 119 -6.36 -2.33 -15.40
CA GLY A 119 -7.48 -2.78 -16.21
C GLY A 119 -8.85 -2.42 -15.64
N GLU A 120 -9.02 -2.49 -14.32
CA GLU A 120 -10.28 -2.10 -13.65
C GLU A 120 -10.60 -0.60 -13.78
N ARG A 121 -9.58 0.28 -13.71
CA ARG A 121 -9.77 1.72 -13.95
C ARG A 121 -10.15 2.01 -15.40
N MET A 122 -9.53 1.33 -16.37
CA MET A 122 -9.90 1.48 -17.79
C MET A 122 -11.32 1.00 -18.06
N ASN A 123 -11.74 -0.12 -17.45
CA ASN A 123 -13.07 -0.67 -17.60
C ASN A 123 -14.15 0.24 -16.96
N ALA A 124 -13.83 0.88 -15.83
CA ALA A 124 -14.69 1.89 -15.20
C ALA A 124 -14.83 3.16 -16.08
N ILE A 125 -13.73 3.64 -16.67
CA ILE A 125 -13.75 4.78 -17.60
C ILE A 125 -14.55 4.43 -18.86
N ALA A 126 -14.33 3.25 -19.45
CA ALA A 126 -15.06 2.77 -20.62
C ALA A 126 -16.57 2.65 -20.35
N ARG A 127 -16.97 2.06 -19.21
CA ARG A 127 -18.38 2.01 -18.78
C ARG A 127 -19.00 3.38 -18.57
N SER A 128 -18.23 4.36 -18.07
CA SER A 128 -18.71 5.73 -17.87
C SER A 128 -18.94 6.47 -19.20
N LEU A 129 -18.09 6.23 -20.20
CA LEU A 129 -18.21 6.80 -21.55
C LEU A 129 -19.36 6.16 -22.32
N ALA A 130 -19.51 4.82 -22.23
CA ALA A 130 -20.64 4.11 -22.82
C ALA A 130 -21.99 4.58 -22.24
N LYS A 131 -22.09 4.80 -20.92
CA LYS A 131 -23.29 5.37 -20.29
C LYS A 131 -23.59 6.80 -20.75
N ARG A 132 -22.59 7.65 -21.00
CA ARG A 132 -22.80 9.00 -21.52
C ARG A 132 -23.28 8.98 -22.98
N ALA A 133 -22.73 8.10 -23.81
CA ALA A 133 -23.15 7.94 -25.20
C ALA A 133 -24.62 7.49 -25.30
N TRP A 134 -25.06 6.56 -24.43
CA TRP A 134 -26.44 6.09 -24.42
C TRP A 134 -27.44 7.13 -23.92
N LYS A 135 -27.05 7.99 -22.97
CA LYS A 135 -27.88 9.08 -22.45
C LYS A 135 -27.96 10.30 -23.39
N GLY A 136 -27.01 10.44 -24.31
CA GLY A 136 -27.07 11.44 -25.39
C GLY A 136 -28.02 11.05 -26.53
N ARG A 137 -28.19 9.75 -26.79
CA ARG A 137 -29.00 9.24 -27.91
C ARG A 137 -30.52 9.25 -27.63
N SER A 138 -30.94 9.33 -26.37
CA SER A 138 -32.37 9.39 -25.97
C SER A 138 -32.95 10.81 -25.90
N ARG A 139 -32.18 11.84 -26.28
CA ARG A 139 -32.59 13.25 -26.24
C ARG A 139 -32.77 13.90 -27.62
N GLY A 140 -32.74 13.11 -28.68
CA GLY A 140 -32.81 13.57 -30.07
C GLY A 140 -33.80 12.80 -30.93
N GLU A 141 -34.98 12.48 -30.39
CA GLU A 141 -36.15 12.06 -31.15
C GLU A 141 -37.37 12.79 -30.56
N SER A 142 -37.66 13.95 -31.12
CA SER A 142 -38.94 14.68 -31.06
C SER A 142 -39.06 15.49 -32.33
#